data_AF-A0A813D750-F1
#
_entry.id   AF-A0A813D750-F1
#
_cell.length_a   1.000
_cell.length_b   1.000
_cell.length_c   1.000
_cell.angle_alpha   90.00
_cell.angle_beta   90.00
_cell.angle_gamma   90.00
#
_symmetry.space_group_name_H-M   'P 1'
#
loop_
_entity.id
_entity.type
_entity.pdbx_description
1 polymer ?
#
loop_
_entity_poly.entity_id
_entity_poly.type
_entity_poly.pdbx_seq_one_letter_code
_entity_poly.pdbx_strand_id
1 'polypeptide(L)'
;VAGSIAASAPIWGFPLTRPALDGSFAQLTNAATEVGGSPASCAPNLKAAWVLLRDAVKTPEGRALVSESMGLCTAITEESDVQTLLAYLQDPLFNLAEGSFPF
;
A
#
# COMPACT_ATOMS: atom_id res chain seq x y z
N VAL A 1 7.77 -26.77 27.18
CA VAL A 1 6.97 -27.21 26.01
C VAL A 1 7.70 -28.35 25.32
N ALA A 2 6.98 -29.32 24.74
CA ALA A 2 7.58 -30.41 23.96
C ALA A 2 7.93 -29.99 22.51
N GLY A 3 7.39 -28.88 22.02
CA GLY A 3 7.68 -28.29 20.71
C GLY A 3 6.72 -27.14 20.37
N SER A 4 6.97 -26.46 19.24
CA SER A 4 6.13 -25.36 18.73
C SER A 4 6.11 -25.33 17.18
N ILE A 5 4.96 -25.02 16.59
CA ILE A 5 4.82 -24.69 15.16
C ILE A 5 4.58 -23.18 15.07
N ALA A 6 5.40 -22.48 14.28
CA ALA A 6 5.33 -21.04 14.10
C ALA A 6 5.18 -20.71 12.60
N ALA A 7 3.94 -20.70 12.10
CA ALA A 7 3.63 -20.33 10.73
C ALA A 7 3.58 -18.80 10.58
N SER A 8 4.21 -18.27 9.52
CA SER A 8 4.27 -16.83 9.21
C SER A 8 4.71 -15.95 10.40
N ALA A 9 5.59 -16.46 11.26
CA ALA A 9 6.10 -15.71 12.41
C ALA A 9 7.35 -14.91 12.00
N PRO A 10 7.29 -13.56 11.91
CA PRO A 10 8.43 -12.74 11.50
C PRO A 10 9.41 -12.56 12.68
N ILE A 11 9.97 -13.65 13.19
CA ILE A 11 10.86 -13.66 14.37
C ILE A 11 12.15 -12.85 14.17
N TRP A 12 12.50 -12.54 12.93
CA TRP A 12 13.62 -11.67 12.59
C TRP A 12 13.18 -10.26 12.17
N GLY A 13 11.86 -10.00 12.09
CA GLY A 13 11.31 -8.67 11.80
C GLY A 13 11.57 -7.65 12.92
N PHE A 14 11.87 -8.12 14.14
CA PHE A 14 12.21 -7.27 15.29
C PHE A 14 13.22 -7.96 16.23
N PRO A 15 14.25 -7.26 16.75
CA PRO A 15 14.70 -5.93 16.36
C PRO A 15 15.33 -5.95 14.96
N LEU A 16 15.21 -4.86 14.19
CA LEU A 16 15.71 -4.70 12.80
C LEU A 16 17.26 -4.70 12.69
N THR A 17 17.95 -5.28 13.66
CA THR A 17 19.40 -5.13 13.88
C THR A 17 20.26 -6.17 13.17
N ARG A 18 19.68 -7.12 12.41
CA ARG A 18 20.27 -7.90 11.28
C ARG A 18 19.57 -9.28 11.14
N PRO A 19 19.45 -9.80 9.90
CA PRO A 19 19.79 -9.16 8.62
C PRO A 19 18.82 -8.02 8.26
N ALA A 20 19.19 -7.18 7.29
CA ALA A 20 18.24 -6.23 6.72
C ALA A 20 17.17 -7.04 5.98
N LEU A 21 16.00 -7.20 6.59
CA LEU A 21 14.91 -7.94 6.00
C LEU A 21 14.07 -7.01 5.15
N ASP A 22 13.96 -7.34 3.87
CA ASP A 22 13.02 -6.75 2.94
C ASP A 22 11.84 -7.69 2.64
N GLY A 23 11.74 -8.84 3.33
CA GLY A 23 10.80 -9.90 2.97
C GLY A 23 9.36 -9.43 2.85
N SER A 24 8.87 -8.63 3.81
CA SER A 24 7.52 -8.05 3.73
C SER A 24 7.38 -7.09 2.55
N PHE A 25 8.36 -6.19 2.35
CA PHE A 25 8.37 -5.25 1.22
C PHE A 25 8.42 -5.95 -0.15
N ALA A 26 9.24 -7.00 -0.27
CA ALA A 26 9.36 -7.81 -1.48
C ALA A 26 8.04 -8.53 -1.78
N GLN A 27 7.41 -9.14 -0.77
CA GLN A 27 6.11 -9.82 -0.98
C GLN A 27 4.99 -8.85 -1.34
N LEU A 28 4.91 -7.69 -0.67
CA LEU A 28 3.96 -6.62 -1.01
C LEU A 28 4.15 -6.13 -2.45
N THR A 29 5.39 -5.94 -2.87
CA THR A 29 5.70 -5.50 -4.23
C THR A 29 5.35 -6.58 -5.24
N ASN A 30 5.67 -7.84 -4.96
CA ASN A 30 5.37 -8.97 -5.83
C ASN A 30 3.86 -9.18 -6.00
N ALA A 31 3.05 -8.92 -4.96
CA ALA A 31 1.59 -9.01 -5.03
C ALA A 31 1.00 -8.13 -6.14
N ALA A 32 1.62 -6.99 -6.44
CA ALA A 32 1.23 -6.08 -7.52
C ALA A 32 1.80 -6.46 -8.90
N THR A 33 2.50 -7.59 -9.03
CA THR A 33 3.09 -8.09 -10.28
C THR A 33 2.44 -9.40 -10.72
N GLU A 34 2.80 -9.87 -11.92
CA GLU A 34 2.33 -11.16 -12.47
C GLU A 34 2.75 -12.34 -11.59
N VAL A 35 3.88 -12.24 -10.88
CA VAL A 35 4.32 -13.27 -9.92
C VAL A 35 3.30 -13.44 -8.78
N GLY A 36 2.66 -12.34 -8.36
CA GLY A 36 1.58 -12.32 -7.38
C GLY A 36 0.19 -12.52 -7.98
N GLY A 37 0.07 -12.77 -9.28
CA GLY A 37 -1.21 -12.95 -9.98
C GLY A 37 -1.88 -11.66 -10.44
N SER A 38 -1.24 -10.49 -10.29
CA SER A 38 -1.75 -9.21 -10.79
C SER A 38 -1.44 -8.99 -12.28
N PRO A 39 -2.25 -8.21 -13.02
CA PRO A 39 -1.90 -7.81 -14.39
C PRO A 39 -0.57 -7.03 -14.44
N ALA A 40 0.17 -7.14 -15.55
CA ALA A 40 1.44 -6.44 -15.75
C ALA A 40 1.36 -4.90 -15.60
N SER A 41 0.17 -4.32 -15.81
CA SER A 41 -0.09 -2.88 -15.65
C SER A 41 -0.33 -2.44 -14.20
N CYS A 42 -0.53 -3.36 -13.25
CA CYS A 42 -0.90 -3.03 -11.88
C CYS A 42 0.19 -2.23 -11.16
N ALA A 43 1.40 -2.78 -11.03
CA ALA A 43 2.54 -2.10 -10.42
C ALA A 43 2.86 -0.71 -11.02
N PRO A 44 2.97 -0.51 -12.35
CA PRO A 44 3.23 0.82 -12.90
C PRO A 44 2.06 1.79 -12.67
N ASN A 45 0.80 1.32 -12.73
CA ASN A 45 -0.35 2.17 -12.45
C ASN A 45 -0.40 2.62 -10.99
N LEU A 46 -0.12 1.75 -10.02
CA LEU A 46 -0.04 2.12 -8.62
C LEU A 46 1.05 3.17 -8.38
N LYS A 47 2.24 3.00 -8.97
CA LYS A 47 3.31 4.00 -8.88
C LYS A 47 2.88 5.35 -9.48
N ALA A 48 2.23 5.33 -10.64
CA ALA A 48 1.73 6.54 -11.29
C ALA A 48 0.65 7.24 -10.45
N ALA A 49 -0.27 6.47 -9.85
CA ALA A 49 -1.35 7.01 -9.02
C ALA A 49 -0.81 7.86 -7.85
N TRP A 50 0.27 7.43 -7.19
CA TRP A 50 0.89 8.22 -6.09
C TRP A 50 1.42 9.58 -6.55
N VAL A 51 1.95 9.66 -7.77
CA VAL A 51 2.46 10.92 -8.34
C VAL A 51 1.29 11.80 -8.77
N LEU A 52 0.32 11.22 -9.47
CA LEU A 52 -0.84 11.93 -9.98
C LEU A 52 -1.71 12.50 -8.86
N LEU A 53 -1.91 11.76 -7.76
CA LEU A 53 -2.65 12.26 -6.60
C LEU A 53 -1.98 13.47 -5.97
N ARG A 54 -0.65 13.46 -5.80
CA ARG A 54 0.10 14.63 -5.28
C ARG A 54 0.00 15.83 -6.20
N ASP A 55 0.04 15.59 -7.51
CA ASP A 55 -0.03 16.68 -8.48
C ASP A 55 -1.44 17.28 -8.57
N ALA A 56 -2.47 16.44 -8.55
CA ALA A 56 -3.87 16.86 -8.62
C ALA A 56 -4.26 17.78 -7.45
N VAL A 57 -3.83 17.50 -6.23
CA VAL A 57 -4.25 18.28 -5.05
C VAL A 57 -3.62 19.67 -4.96
N LYS A 58 -2.72 20.06 -5.86
CA LYS A 58 -2.12 21.41 -5.89
C LYS A 58 -3.13 22.49 -6.21
N THR A 59 -4.19 22.17 -6.95
CA THR A 59 -5.27 23.12 -7.29
C THR A 59 -6.53 22.85 -6.48
N PRO A 60 -7.35 23.88 -6.19
CA PRO A 60 -8.64 23.69 -5.53
C PRO A 60 -9.56 22.71 -6.28
N GLU A 61 -9.60 22.81 -7.61
CA GLU A 61 -10.41 21.95 -8.47
C GLU A 61 -9.94 20.49 -8.39
N GLY A 62 -8.62 20.26 -8.37
CA GLY A 62 -8.06 18.92 -8.24
C GLY A 62 -8.27 18.31 -6.85
N ARG A 63 -8.27 19.12 -5.78
CA ARG A 63 -8.67 18.67 -4.44
C ARG A 63 -10.12 18.21 -4.39
N ALA A 64 -11.02 18.98 -5.01
CA ALA A 64 -12.43 18.61 -5.13
C ALA A 64 -12.59 17.32 -5.94
N LEU A 65 -11.92 17.21 -7.09
CA LEU A 65 -11.94 16.03 -7.94
C LEU A 65 -11.48 14.77 -7.20
N VAL A 66 -10.34 14.83 -6.50
CA VAL A 66 -9.82 13.67 -5.73
C VAL A 66 -10.80 13.29 -4.61
N SER A 67 -11.32 14.28 -3.89
CA SER A 67 -12.26 14.03 -2.78
C SER A 67 -13.54 13.33 -3.26
N GLU A 68 -14.10 13.78 -4.38
CA GLU A 68 -15.29 13.20 -5.00
C GLU A 68 -15.00 11.81 -5.57
N SER A 69 -13.92 11.68 -6.36
CA SER A 69 -13.57 10.43 -7.05
C SER A 69 -13.26 9.28 -6.08
N MET A 70 -12.73 9.61 -4.90
CA MET A 70 -12.42 8.63 -3.86
C MET A 70 -13.53 8.48 -2.81
N GLY A 71 -14.62 9.25 -2.90
CA GLY A 71 -15.73 9.19 -1.96
C GLY A 71 -15.32 9.52 -0.52
N LEU A 72 -14.43 10.49 -0.33
CA LEU A 72 -13.90 10.82 0.99
C LEU A 72 -14.99 11.46 1.87
N CYS A 73 -15.12 10.99 3.12
CA CYS A 73 -16.03 11.59 4.11
C CYS A 73 -15.56 12.97 4.56
N THR A 74 -14.24 13.17 4.63
CA THR A 74 -13.58 14.45 4.88
C THR A 74 -12.84 14.84 3.62
N ALA A 75 -13.24 15.94 2.99
CA ALA A 75 -12.62 16.42 1.77
C ALA A 75 -11.17 16.89 2.00
N ILE A 76 -10.35 16.82 0.96
CA ILE A 76 -9.02 17.42 0.91
C ILE A 76 -9.21 18.94 0.78
N THR A 77 -8.75 19.69 1.77
CA THR A 77 -8.90 21.16 1.78
C THR A 77 -7.59 21.86 1.47
N GLU A 78 -6.49 21.28 1.92
CA GLU A 78 -5.12 21.75 1.72
C GLU A 78 -4.28 20.70 0.97
N GLU A 79 -3.23 21.13 0.28
CA GLU A 79 -2.32 20.22 -0.42
C GLU A 79 -1.69 19.19 0.55
N SER A 80 -1.44 19.59 1.80
CA SER A 80 -0.86 18.73 2.83
C SER A 80 -1.75 17.53 3.20
N ASP A 81 -3.07 17.65 3.05
CA ASP A 81 -4.04 16.62 3.46
C ASP A 81 -3.87 15.33 2.65
N VAL A 82 -3.30 15.43 1.44
CA VAL A 82 -3.03 14.26 0.58
C VAL A 82 -2.08 13.26 1.24
N GLN A 83 -1.22 13.68 2.17
CA GLN A 83 -0.30 12.75 2.84
C GLN A 83 -1.07 11.73 3.69
N THR A 84 -2.15 12.14 4.34
CA THR A 84 -3.01 11.23 5.12
C THR A 84 -3.69 10.22 4.21
N LEU A 85 -4.18 10.66 3.06
CA LEU A 85 -4.77 9.77 2.05
C LEU A 85 -3.75 8.76 1.51
N LEU A 86 -2.55 9.23 1.15
CA LEU A 86 -1.49 8.35 0.62
C LEU A 86 -0.96 7.36 1.64
N ALA A 87 -0.92 7.74 2.92
CA ALA A 87 -0.60 6.85 4.01
C ALA A 87 -1.69 5.78 4.17
N TYR A 88 -2.95 6.19 4.19
CA TYR A 88 -4.09 5.26 4.25
C TYR A 88 -4.10 4.27 3.08
N LEU A 89 -3.80 4.71 1.86
CA LEU A 89 -3.83 3.85 0.67
C LEU A 89 -2.80 2.70 0.68
N GLN A 90 -1.80 2.74 1.58
CA GLN A 90 -0.89 1.61 1.76
C GLN A 90 -1.54 0.44 2.49
N ASP A 91 -2.43 0.71 3.46
CA ASP A 91 -3.08 -0.31 4.28
C ASP A 91 -3.94 -1.30 3.48
N PRO A 92 -4.83 -0.90 2.56
CA PRO A 92 -5.60 -1.86 1.78
C PRO A 92 -4.71 -2.70 0.86
N LEU A 93 -3.62 -2.14 0.32
CA LEU A 93 -2.65 -2.91 -0.48
C LEU A 93 -1.93 -3.94 0.38
N PHE A 94 -1.57 -3.58 1.61
CA PHE A 94 -1.00 -4.50 2.59
C PHE A 94 -1.97 -5.64 2.93
N ASN A 95 -3.21 -5.30 3.27
CA ASN A 95 -4.24 -6.28 3.62
C ASN A 95 -4.57 -7.22 2.46
N LEU A 96 -4.59 -6.72 1.21
CA LEU A 96 -4.81 -7.55 0.02
C LEU A 96 -3.65 -8.52 -0.22
N ALA A 97 -2.41 -8.12 0.04
CA ALA A 97 -1.26 -9.00 -0.10
C ALA A 97 -1.27 -10.13 0.96
N GLU A 98 -1.56 -9.80 2.22
CA GLU A 98 -1.68 -10.78 3.31
C GLU A 98 -2.88 -11.73 3.11
N GLY A 99 -3.97 -11.19 2.57
CA GLY A 99 -5.23 -11.89 2.32
C GLY A 99 -5.35 -12.53 0.93
N SER A 100 -4.24 -12.71 0.20
CA SER A 100 -4.24 -13.27 -1.16
C SER A 100 -4.49 -14.79 -1.16
N PHE A 101 -5.73 -15.17 -0.83
CA PHE A 101 -6.18 -16.56 -0.79
C PHE A 101 -6.76 -17.02 -2.15
N PRO A 102 -6.61 -18.31 -2.51
CA PRO A 102 -7.05 -18.82 -3.82
C PRO A 102 -8.52 -19.31 -3.85
N PHE A 103 -9.36 -18.94 -2.88
CA PHE A 103 -10.74 -19.44 -2.73
C PHE A 103 -11.74 -18.34 -2.36
#